data_AF-W4V9J6-F1
#
_entry.id   AF-W4V9J6-F1
#
_cell.length_a   1.000
_cell.length_b   1.000
_cell.length_c   1.000
_cell.angle_alpha   90.00
_cell.angle_beta   90.00
_cell.angle_gamma   90.00
#
_symmetry.space_group_name_H-M   'P 1'
#
loop_
_entity.id
_entity.type
_entity.pdbx_description
1 polymer ?
#
loop_
_entity_poly.entity_id
_entity_poly.type
_entity_poly.pdbx_seq_one_letter_code
_entity_poly.pdbx_strand_id
1 'polypeptide(L)'
;MKSSDSPDGKMLTLAAGGFKDITRIASSNPRMWENIILSNRQIVKSTLYKFTETINAFIEYIDSENSNSIYNFFDSAKKFRDSIPNNRKGLIEPQNELIVDVVDKPGIIGEIATILGKNGINIKNINVSNSREFEQGCLRITLPDSSSVADAFELLVEKGYKVFKI
;
A
#
# COMPACT_ATOMS: atom_id res chain seq x y z
N MET A 1 -13.64 -0.38 -21.25
CA MET A 1 -12.27 0.18 -21.17
C MET A 1 -11.51 0.05 -22.48
N LYS A 2 -11.18 -1.14 -23.01
CA LYS A 2 -10.69 -1.25 -24.41
C LYS A 2 -11.68 -0.68 -25.43
N SER A 3 -12.98 -0.77 -25.14
CA SER A 3 -14.09 -0.26 -25.94
C SER A 3 -14.48 1.19 -25.64
N SER A 4 -13.75 1.88 -24.77
CA SER A 4 -14.14 3.21 -24.24
C SER A 4 -13.10 4.30 -24.54
N ASP A 5 -12.05 3.95 -25.29
CA ASP A 5 -11.01 4.93 -25.65
C ASP A 5 -11.60 6.01 -26.55
N SER A 6 -11.20 7.25 -26.30
CA SER A 6 -11.59 8.38 -27.13
C SER A 6 -10.98 8.19 -28.52
N PRO A 7 -11.65 8.58 -29.63
CA PRO A 7 -11.11 8.41 -30.99
C PRO A 7 -9.71 9.02 -31.20
N ASP A 8 -9.35 9.97 -30.34
CA ASP A 8 -8.11 10.72 -30.30
C ASP A 8 -7.02 10.15 -29.35
N GLY A 9 -7.24 8.97 -28.76
CA GLY A 9 -6.23 8.21 -27.98
C GLY A 9 -5.81 8.86 -26.65
N LYS A 10 -6.45 9.95 -26.23
CA LYS A 10 -6.11 10.71 -25.02
C LYS A 10 -6.40 9.97 -23.72
N MET A 11 -7.29 8.97 -23.74
CA MET A 11 -7.64 8.21 -22.54
C MET A 11 -6.44 7.41 -22.01
N LEU A 12 -5.58 6.91 -22.91
CA LEU A 12 -4.33 6.23 -22.56
C LEU A 12 -3.30 7.19 -21.93
N THR A 13 -3.26 8.44 -22.38
CA THR A 13 -2.35 9.47 -21.83
C THR A 13 -2.79 9.94 -20.44
N LEU A 14 -4.11 10.05 -20.21
CA LEU A 14 -4.70 10.41 -18.91
C LEU A 14 -4.63 9.27 -17.87
N ALA A 15 -4.45 8.04 -18.32
CA ALA A 15 -4.29 6.84 -17.50
C ALA A 15 -2.86 6.66 -16.91
N ALA A 16 -1.93 7.60 -17.15
CA ALA A 16 -0.56 7.48 -16.68
C ALA A 16 -0.45 7.64 -15.15
N GLY A 17 0.29 6.73 -14.50
CA GLY A 17 0.51 6.75 -13.05
C GLY A 17 -0.54 5.96 -12.27
N GLY A 18 -1.48 6.66 -11.61
CA GLY A 18 -2.40 6.05 -10.64
C GLY A 18 -3.33 4.98 -11.21
N PHE A 19 -3.79 5.14 -12.45
CA PHE A 19 -4.63 4.12 -13.10
C PHE A 19 -3.85 2.85 -13.44
N LYS A 20 -2.59 2.99 -13.89
CA LYS A 20 -1.68 1.86 -14.13
C LYS A 20 -1.39 1.08 -12.84
N ASP A 21 -1.26 1.77 -11.71
CA ASP A 21 -1.05 1.12 -10.40
C ASP A 21 -2.27 0.34 -9.92
N ILE A 22 -3.49 0.88 -10.10
CA ILE A 22 -4.74 0.18 -9.78
C ILE A 22 -4.89 -1.08 -10.64
N THR A 23 -4.50 -1.01 -11.91
CA THR A 23 -4.58 -2.11 -12.87
C THR A 23 -3.37 -3.04 -12.87
N ARG A 24 -2.38 -2.84 -11.98
CA ARG A 24 -1.15 -3.64 -11.92
C ARG A 24 -1.39 -5.14 -11.83
N ILE A 25 -2.43 -5.58 -11.12
CA ILE A 25 -2.74 -7.02 -11.00
C ILE A 25 -3.14 -7.66 -12.35
N ALA A 26 -3.67 -6.87 -13.28
CA ALA A 26 -4.13 -7.34 -14.58
C ALA A 26 -2.98 -7.76 -15.51
N SER A 27 -1.72 -7.41 -15.20
CA SER A 27 -0.54 -7.87 -15.94
C SER A 27 -0.09 -9.28 -15.57
N SER A 28 -0.81 -9.96 -14.67
CA SER A 28 -0.47 -11.31 -14.19
C SER A 28 -0.85 -12.39 -15.22
N ASN A 29 -0.36 -13.62 -15.03
CA ASN A 29 -0.59 -14.72 -15.97
C ASN A 29 -2.10 -15.02 -16.16
N PRO A 30 -2.65 -14.91 -17.38
CA PRO A 30 -4.08 -15.11 -17.62
C PRO A 30 -4.58 -16.52 -17.28
N ARG A 31 -3.79 -17.56 -17.56
CA ARG A 31 -4.15 -18.97 -17.35
C ARG A 31 -4.24 -19.32 -15.86
N MET A 32 -3.38 -18.72 -15.05
CA MET A 32 -3.45 -18.85 -13.59
C MET A 32 -4.74 -18.22 -13.05
N TRP A 33 -5.09 -17.02 -13.50
CA TRP A 33 -6.32 -16.34 -13.10
C TRP A 33 -7.57 -17.07 -13.56
N GLU A 34 -7.59 -17.60 -14.78
CA GLU A 34 -8.67 -18.46 -15.27
C GLU A 34 -8.95 -19.62 -14.30
N ASN A 35 -7.92 -20.38 -13.93
CA ASN A 35 -8.05 -21.49 -13.00
C ASN A 35 -8.57 -21.03 -11.63
N ILE A 36 -8.00 -19.96 -11.06
CA ILE A 36 -8.43 -19.41 -9.77
C ILE A 36 -9.91 -19.01 -9.80
N ILE A 37 -10.35 -18.35 -10.87
CA ILE A 37 -11.73 -17.91 -11.04
C ILE A 37 -12.67 -19.11 -11.17
N LEU A 38 -12.32 -20.11 -12.00
CA LEU A 38 -13.13 -21.32 -12.16
C LEU A 38 -13.28 -22.10 -10.84
N SER A 39 -12.20 -22.22 -10.07
CA SER A 39 -12.22 -22.85 -8.74
C SER A 39 -13.07 -22.08 -7.72
N ASN A 40 -13.19 -20.76 -7.83
CA ASN A 40 -13.92 -19.90 -6.89
C ASN A 40 -15.20 -19.28 -7.50
N ARG A 41 -15.72 -19.85 -8.58
CA ARG A 41 -16.72 -19.23 -9.46
C ARG A 41 -17.94 -18.67 -8.73
N GLN A 42 -18.45 -19.37 -7.71
CA GLN A 42 -19.68 -18.96 -7.02
C GLN A 42 -19.45 -17.70 -6.17
N ILE A 43 -18.33 -17.66 -5.44
CA ILE A 43 -17.95 -16.52 -4.59
C ILE A 43 -17.64 -15.30 -5.47
N VAL A 44 -16.89 -15.51 -6.55
CA VAL A 44 -16.56 -14.44 -7.50
C VAL A 44 -17.84 -13.90 -8.12
N LYS A 45 -18.73 -14.76 -8.62
CA LYS A 45 -19.99 -14.36 -9.26
C LYS A 45 -20.88 -13.57 -8.31
N SER A 46 -21.08 -14.02 -7.07
CA SER A 46 -21.91 -13.30 -6.10
C SER A 46 -21.30 -11.95 -5.72
N THR A 47 -19.97 -11.86 -5.64
CA THR A 47 -19.26 -10.59 -5.39
C THR A 47 -19.44 -9.62 -6.56
N LEU A 48 -19.36 -10.10 -7.80
CA LEU A 48 -19.59 -9.28 -8.99
C LEU A 48 -21.03 -8.75 -9.06
N TYR A 49 -22.03 -9.53 -8.64
CA TYR A 49 -23.41 -9.03 -8.57
C TYR A 49 -23.56 -7.89 -7.56
N LYS A 50 -23.02 -8.03 -6.35
CA LYS A 50 -23.02 -6.94 -5.34
C LYS A 50 -22.31 -5.68 -5.85
N PHE A 51 -21.22 -5.87 -6.60
CA PHE A 51 -20.51 -4.76 -7.21
C PHE A 51 -21.37 -4.04 -8.25
N THR A 52 -22.08 -4.78 -9.11
CA THR A 52 -23.04 -4.21 -10.06
C THR A 52 -24.18 -3.48 -9.36
N GLU A 53 -24.75 -4.03 -8.29
CA GLU A 53 -25.78 -3.36 -7.48
C GLU A 53 -25.28 -2.03 -6.93
N THR A 54 -24.04 -2.00 -6.43
CA THR A 54 -23.41 -0.77 -5.93
C THR A 54 -23.23 0.27 -7.03
N ILE A 55 -22.80 -0.13 -8.23
CA ILE A 55 -22.67 0.76 -9.38
C ILE A 55 -24.04 1.33 -9.77
N ASN A 56 -25.07 0.49 -9.87
CA ASN A 56 -26.40 0.93 -10.27
C ASN A 56 -26.99 1.93 -9.25
N ALA A 57 -26.85 1.66 -7.95
CA ALA A 57 -27.28 2.58 -6.92
C ALA A 57 -26.56 3.94 -7.02
N PHE A 58 -25.27 3.94 -7.35
CA PHE A 58 -24.52 5.19 -7.53
C PHE A 58 -24.95 5.95 -8.79
N ILE A 59 -25.29 5.25 -9.88
CA ILE A 59 -25.89 5.86 -11.08
C ILE A 59 -27.20 6.55 -10.72
N GLU A 60 -28.08 5.90 -9.95
CA GLU A 60 -29.34 6.49 -9.48
C GLU A 60 -29.11 7.76 -8.64
N TYR A 61 -28.07 7.80 -7.80
CA TYR A 61 -27.71 9.01 -7.05
C TYR A 61 -27.28 10.16 -7.96
N ILE A 62 -26.59 9.87 -9.07
CA ILE A 62 -26.20 10.86 -10.07
C ILE A 62 -27.43 11.35 -10.83
N ASP A 63 -28.26 10.44 -11.33
CA ASP A 63 -29.44 10.76 -12.14
C ASP A 63 -30.48 11.58 -11.36
N SER A 64 -30.55 11.39 -10.04
CA SER A 64 -31.41 12.15 -9.13
C SER A 64 -30.76 13.40 -8.54
N GLU A 65 -29.53 13.73 -8.96
CA GLU A 65 -28.72 14.84 -8.41
C GLU A 65 -28.64 14.82 -6.85
N ASN A 66 -28.65 13.63 -6.26
CA ASN A 66 -28.70 13.45 -4.81
C ASN A 66 -27.33 13.67 -4.17
N SER A 67 -26.98 14.94 -3.98
CA SER A 67 -25.70 15.38 -3.43
C SER A 67 -25.35 14.72 -2.09
N ASN A 68 -26.33 14.53 -1.20
CA ASN A 68 -26.10 13.89 0.10
C ASN A 68 -25.70 12.42 -0.03
N SER A 69 -26.37 11.64 -0.90
CA SER A 69 -26.01 10.24 -1.13
C SER A 69 -24.64 10.09 -1.76
N ILE A 70 -24.29 10.97 -2.71
CA ILE A 70 -22.96 11.00 -3.34
C ILE A 70 -21.87 11.30 -2.29
N TYR A 71 -22.08 12.30 -1.44
CA TYR A 71 -21.15 12.64 -0.36
C TYR A 71 -20.95 11.46 0.60
N ASN A 72 -22.05 10.86 1.07
CA ASN A 72 -22.02 9.75 2.02
C ASN A 72 -21.32 8.51 1.44
N PHE A 73 -21.47 8.25 0.14
CA PHE A 73 -20.75 7.18 -0.56
C PHE A 73 -19.22 7.38 -0.46
N PHE A 74 -18.72 8.59 -0.77
CA PHE A 74 -17.29 8.87 -0.67
C PHE A 74 -16.76 8.92 0.77
N ASP A 75 -17.53 9.49 1.70
CA ASP A 75 -17.15 9.55 3.12
C ASP A 75 -17.04 8.14 3.73
N SER A 76 -18.01 7.27 3.44
CA SER A 76 -17.96 5.87 3.89
C SER A 76 -16.78 5.10 3.28
N ALA A 77 -16.49 5.31 1.99
CA ALA A 77 -15.33 4.71 1.32
C ALA A 77 -14.01 5.19 1.93
N LYS A 78 -13.90 6.48 2.25
CA LYS A 78 -12.74 7.06 2.94
C LYS A 78 -12.57 6.46 4.34
N LYS A 79 -13.63 6.45 5.16
CA LYS A 79 -13.59 5.86 6.50
C LYS A 79 -13.18 4.38 6.47
N PHE A 80 -13.73 3.61 5.54
CA PHE A 80 -13.32 2.22 5.36
C PHE A 80 -11.84 2.11 4.96
N ARG A 81 -11.39 2.92 4.00
CA ARG A 81 -9.97 2.94 3.59
C ARG A 81 -9.05 3.30 4.73
N ASP A 82 -9.37 4.33 5.51
CA ASP A 82 -8.58 4.79 6.65
C ASP A 82 -8.59 3.76 7.81
N SER A 83 -9.62 2.91 7.89
CA SER A 83 -9.66 1.79 8.83
C SER A 83 -8.73 0.62 8.46
N ILE A 84 -8.28 0.53 7.20
CA ILE A 84 -7.35 -0.51 6.76
C ILE A 84 -5.98 -0.20 7.38
N PRO A 85 -5.42 -1.09 8.22
CA PRO A 85 -4.13 -0.86 8.84
C PRO A 85 -3.03 -0.62 7.79
N ASN A 86 -2.24 0.45 7.95
CA ASN A 86 -1.09 0.73 7.06
C ASN A 86 -0.01 -0.35 7.12
N ASN A 87 0.06 -1.08 8.24
CA ASN A 87 0.83 -2.30 8.32
C ASN A 87 -0.07 -3.42 7.82
N ARG A 88 0.28 -4.05 6.69
CA ARG A 88 -0.19 -5.40 6.40
C ARG A 88 0.27 -6.29 7.55
N LYS A 89 -0.54 -6.39 8.60
CA LYS A 89 -0.54 -7.54 9.49
C LYS A 89 -0.93 -8.71 8.60
N GLY A 90 0.05 -9.39 8.01
CA GLY A 90 -0.17 -10.80 7.70
C GLY A 90 -0.60 -11.51 8.98
N LEU A 91 -1.14 -12.72 8.88
CA LEU A 91 -1.37 -13.56 10.07
C LEU A 91 -0.09 -13.83 10.89
N ILE A 92 1.07 -13.44 10.36
CA ILE A 92 2.38 -13.55 10.98
C ILE A 92 2.87 -12.12 11.23
N GLU A 93 2.95 -11.73 12.50
CA GLU A 93 3.62 -10.47 12.87
C GLU A 93 5.12 -10.63 12.59
N PRO A 94 5.77 -9.69 11.87
CA PRO A 94 7.21 -9.69 11.77
C PRO A 94 7.78 -9.35 13.15
N GLN A 95 8.20 -10.38 13.91
CA GLN A 95 8.75 -10.25 15.27
C GLN A 95 10.08 -9.48 15.34
N ASN A 96 10.55 -8.91 14.23
CA ASN A 96 11.90 -8.38 14.09
C ASN A 96 11.89 -7.05 13.36
N GLU A 97 11.31 -6.01 13.95
CA GLU A 97 11.17 -4.70 13.34
C GLU A 97 11.72 -3.57 14.22
N LEU A 98 12.28 -2.55 13.58
CA LEU A 98 12.71 -1.32 14.23
C LEU A 98 12.24 -0.09 13.45
N ILE A 99 12.00 1.00 14.16
CA ILE A 99 11.71 2.32 13.58
C ILE A 99 12.93 3.21 13.82
N VAL A 100 13.44 3.80 12.74
CA VAL A 100 14.46 4.85 12.78
C VAL A 100 13.79 6.18 12.44
N ASP A 101 13.87 7.12 13.36
CA ASP A 101 13.46 8.50 13.14
C ASP A 101 14.58 9.21 12.35
N VAL A 102 14.23 9.74 11.17
CA VAL A 102 15.19 10.35 10.25
C VAL A 102 14.68 11.67 9.68
N VAL A 103 15.60 12.59 9.44
CA VAL A 103 15.29 13.82 8.71
C VAL A 103 15.14 13.48 7.22
N ASP A 104 14.08 13.98 6.59
CA ASP A 104 13.85 13.81 5.16
C ASP A 104 14.87 14.65 4.36
N LYS A 105 16.02 14.03 4.04
CA LYS A 105 17.10 14.63 3.25
C LYS A 105 17.60 13.65 2.19
N PRO A 106 18.12 14.15 1.04
CA PRO A 106 18.74 13.29 0.04
C PRO A 106 19.80 12.36 0.65
N GLY A 107 19.71 11.07 0.33
CA GLY A 107 20.68 10.05 0.74
C GLY A 107 20.40 9.36 2.07
N ILE A 108 19.42 9.79 2.87
CA ILE A 108 19.19 9.25 4.22
C ILE A 108 18.91 7.74 4.25
N ILE A 109 18.11 7.23 3.31
CA ILE A 109 17.85 5.79 3.18
C ILE A 109 19.13 5.03 2.86
N GLY A 110 19.95 5.57 1.95
CA GLY A 110 21.22 4.99 1.56
C GLY A 110 22.24 5.00 2.70
N GLU A 111 22.24 6.05 3.51
CA GLU A 111 23.07 6.17 4.71
C GLU A 111 22.76 5.04 5.71
N ILE A 112 21.48 4.86 6.07
CA ILE A 112 21.04 3.80 6.98
C ILE A 112 21.34 2.41 6.40
N ALA A 113 21.01 2.17 5.13
CA ALA A 113 21.28 0.90 4.48
C ALA A 113 22.79 0.58 4.42
N THR A 114 23.63 1.59 4.21
CA THR A 114 25.09 1.43 4.20
C THR A 114 25.64 1.12 5.59
N ILE A 115 25.13 1.77 6.63
CA ILE A 115 25.53 1.51 8.02
C ILE A 115 25.23 0.06 8.40
N LEU A 116 24.01 -0.41 8.12
CA LEU A 116 23.60 -1.79 8.41
C LEU A 116 24.41 -2.80 7.57
N GLY A 117 24.53 -2.55 6.26
CA GLY A 117 25.25 -3.44 5.34
C GLY A 117 26.74 -3.59 5.66
N LYS A 118 27.43 -2.50 6.05
CA LYS A 118 28.85 -2.57 6.45
C LYS A 118 29.09 -3.37 7.72
N ASN A 119 28.08 -3.52 8.56
CA ASN A 119 28.13 -4.31 9.80
C ASN A 119 27.50 -5.70 9.62
N GLY A 120 27.26 -6.13 8.37
CA GLY A 120 26.75 -7.47 8.08
C GLY A 120 25.27 -7.68 8.43
N ILE A 121 24.52 -6.62 8.72
CA ILE A 121 23.11 -6.70 9.09
C ILE A 121 22.27 -6.66 7.80
N ASN A 122 21.61 -7.78 7.51
CA ASN A 122 20.74 -7.89 6.34
C ASN A 122 19.37 -7.23 6.57
N ILE A 123 18.76 -6.69 5.53
CA ILE A 123 17.45 -6.03 5.59
C ILE A 123 16.44 -6.86 4.79
N LYS A 124 15.36 -7.30 5.44
CA LYS A 124 14.25 -8.00 4.75
C LYS A 124 13.31 -7.03 4.04
N ASN A 125 13.01 -5.90 4.67
CA ASN A 125 12.11 -4.90 4.11
C ASN A 125 12.39 -3.51 4.69
N ILE A 126 12.11 -2.46 3.91
CA ILE A 126 12.15 -1.07 4.36
C ILE A 126 10.86 -0.39 3.93
N ASN A 127 10.15 0.22 4.87
CA ASN A 127 9.01 1.08 4.60
C ASN A 127 9.35 2.51 5.03
N VAL A 128 9.10 3.47 4.14
CA VAL A 128 9.17 4.89 4.46
C VAL A 128 7.77 5.36 4.80
N SER A 129 7.59 5.91 6.00
CA SER A 129 6.33 6.53 6.40
C SER A 129 6.54 7.98 6.78
N ASN A 130 5.81 8.87 6.11
CA ASN A 130 5.70 10.26 6.53
C ASN A 130 4.46 10.35 7.42
N SER A 131 4.66 10.58 8.73
CA SER A 131 3.53 10.96 9.57
C SER A 131 3.14 12.39 9.15
N ARG A 132 1.88 12.61 8.76
CA ARG A 132 1.43 13.96 8.38
C ARG A 132 1.34 14.92 9.58
N GLU A 133 1.49 14.40 10.80
CA GLU A 133 1.36 15.14 12.06
C GLU A 133 2.70 15.54 12.68
N PHE A 134 3.82 14.92 12.28
CA PHE A 134 5.16 15.28 12.72
C PHE A 134 6.06 15.28 11.48
N GLU A 135 6.64 16.44 11.14
CA GLU A 135 7.49 16.72 9.97
C GLU A 135 8.78 15.86 9.85
N GLN A 136 8.86 14.74 10.57
CA GLN A 136 9.98 13.81 10.57
C GLN A 136 9.59 12.53 9.81
N GLY A 137 10.45 12.10 8.89
CA GLY A 137 10.29 10.86 8.15
C GLY A 137 10.70 9.68 9.04
N CYS A 138 9.91 8.61 9.04
CA CYS A 138 10.26 7.40 9.78
C CYS A 138 10.60 6.27 8.80
N LEU A 139 11.73 5.60 9.02
CA LEU A 139 12.09 4.36 8.34
C LEU A 139 11.73 3.19 9.24
N ARG A 140 10.83 2.34 8.77
CA ARG A 140 10.49 1.06 9.41
C ARG A 140 11.25 -0.05 8.71
N ILE A 141 12.13 -0.72 9.43
CA ILE A 141 13.06 -1.71 8.90
C ILE A 141 12.74 -3.07 9.51
N THR A 142 12.42 -4.04 8.64
CA THR A 142 12.23 -5.44 9.03
C THR A 142 13.54 -6.19 8.86
N LEU A 143 13.94 -6.93 9.89
CA LEU A 143 15.20 -7.67 9.96
C LEU A 143 14.99 -9.19 10.03
N PRO A 144 16.03 -10.00 9.78
CA PRO A 144 15.91 -11.44 9.72
C PRO A 144 15.42 -12.10 11.02
N ASP A 145 15.99 -11.68 12.14
CA ASP A 145 15.87 -12.27 13.48
C ASP A 145 16.06 -11.21 14.58
N SER A 146 15.79 -11.60 15.83
CA SER A 146 15.83 -10.67 16.97
C SER A 146 17.25 -10.25 17.36
N SER A 147 18.27 -11.07 17.03
CA SER A 147 19.68 -10.70 17.22
C SER A 147 20.03 -9.52 16.32
N SER A 148 19.67 -9.62 15.05
CA SER A 148 19.85 -8.55 14.07
C SER A 148 19.18 -7.25 14.50
N VAL A 149 18.01 -7.32 15.16
CA VAL A 149 17.32 -6.13 15.72
C VAL A 149 18.09 -5.52 16.88
N ALA A 150 18.64 -6.34 17.78
CA ALA A 150 19.47 -5.84 18.87
C ALA A 150 20.72 -5.15 18.33
N ASP A 151 21.45 -5.82 17.42
CA ASP A 151 22.68 -5.30 16.82
C ASP A 151 22.42 -4.00 16.03
N ALA A 152 21.34 -3.97 15.23
CA ALA A 152 20.96 -2.78 14.46
C ALA A 152 20.54 -1.62 15.36
N PHE A 153 19.82 -1.90 16.44
CA PHE A 153 19.39 -0.87 17.40
C PHE A 153 20.60 -0.22 18.06
N GLU A 154 21.52 -1.02 18.60
CA GLU A 154 22.73 -0.50 19.26
C GLU A 154 23.60 0.30 18.29
N LEU A 155 23.85 -0.25 17.10
CA LEU A 155 24.64 0.40 16.05
C LEU A 155 24.06 1.76 15.63
N LEU A 156 22.76 1.82 15.38
CA LEU A 156 22.11 3.05 14.92
C LEU A 156 22.03 4.11 16.02
N VAL A 157 21.80 3.69 17.28
CA VAL A 157 21.85 4.59 18.44
C VAL A 157 23.26 5.14 18.66
N GLU A 158 24.30 4.30 18.53
CA GLU A 158 25.71 4.74 18.61
C GLU A 158 26.04 5.78 17.53
N LYS A 159 25.43 5.66 16.35
CA LYS A 159 25.55 6.62 15.25
C LYS A 159 24.69 7.88 15.42
N GLY A 160 23.96 8.01 16.54
CA GLY A 160 23.18 9.20 16.89
C GLY A 160 21.75 9.20 16.35
N TYR A 161 21.26 8.08 15.83
CA TYR A 161 19.87 7.96 15.40
C TYR A 161 18.95 7.64 16.57
N LYS A 162 17.73 8.17 16.52
CA LYS A 162 16.67 7.82 17.46
C LYS A 162 15.93 6.60 16.92
N VAL A 163 15.99 5.50 17.66
CA VAL A 163 15.48 4.19 17.22
C VAL A 163 14.48 3.64 18.24
N PHE A 164 13.44 2.97 17.77
CA PHE A 164 12.43 2.32 18.59
C PHE A 164 12.26 0.85 18.17
N LYS A 165 12.21 -0.06 19.14
CA LYS A 165 11.84 -1.48 18.92
C LYS A 165 10.32 -1.61 19.00
N ILE A 166 9.73 -2.46 18.16
CA ILE A 166 8.29 -2.78 18.18
C ILE A 166 8.11 -4.26 18.50
#